data_AF-A0A095X196-F1
#
_entry.id   AF-A0A095X196-F1
#
_cell.length_a   1.000
_cell.length_b   1.000
_cell.length_c   1.000
_cell.angle_alpha   90.00
_cell.angle_beta   90.00
_cell.angle_gamma   90.00
#
_symmetry.space_group_name_H-M   'P 1'
#
loop_
_entity.id
_entity.type
_entity.pdbx_description
1 polymer ?
#
loop_
_entity_poly.entity_id
_entity_poly.type
_entity_poly.pdbx_seq_one_letter_code
_entity_poly.pdbx_strand_id
1 'polypeptide(L)' 'MRKNNLDKLEFYTSFASAGLVYILAFLQYRKGKDSWWLILIAAILMTANAYVKYRKLEKSKNN' A
#
# COMPACT_ATOMS: atom_id res chain seq x y z
N MET A 1 -15.04 -7.62 -20.66
CA MET A 1 -15.24 -6.78 -19.45
C MET A 1 -14.18 -5.68 -19.42
N ARG A 2 -14.54 -4.42 -19.14
CA ARG A 2 -13.69 -3.21 -19.26
C ARG A 2 -12.50 -3.27 -18.29
N LYS A 3 -11.31 -3.65 -18.80
CA LYS A 3 -10.03 -3.79 -18.08
C LYS A 3 -9.73 -2.61 -17.13
N ASN A 4 -10.01 -1.40 -17.59
CA ASN A 4 -9.74 -0.15 -16.87
C ASN A 4 -10.47 0.03 -15.51
N ASN A 5 -11.58 -0.65 -15.27
CA ASN A 5 -12.31 -0.52 -14.00
C ASN A 5 -11.73 -1.44 -12.92
N LEU A 6 -11.22 -2.61 -13.33
CA LEU A 6 -10.61 -3.58 -12.42
C LEU A 6 -9.25 -3.08 -11.91
N ASP A 7 -8.41 -2.55 -12.81
CA ASP A 7 -7.12 -1.96 -12.45
C ASP A 7 -7.26 -0.79 -11.46
N LYS A 8 -8.28 0.06 -11.65
CA LYS A 8 -8.59 1.15 -10.72
C LYS A 8 -9.05 0.62 -9.36
N LEU A 9 -9.95 -0.37 -9.36
CA LEU A 9 -10.46 -0.97 -8.13
C LEU A 9 -9.33 -1.64 -7.34
N GLU A 10 -8.46 -2.40 -8.00
CA GLU A 10 -7.26 -2.99 -7.38
C GLU A 10 -6.35 -1.94 -6.76
N PHE A 11 -6.15 -0.81 -7.45
CA PHE A 11 -5.32 0.28 -6.92
C PHE A 11 -5.96 0.93 -5.68
N TYR A 12 -7.25 1.25 -5.74
CA TYR A 12 -7.97 1.81 -4.59
C TYR A 12 -8.00 0.84 -3.41
N THR A 13 -8.26 -0.45 -3.65
CA THR A 13 -8.23 -1.48 -2.62
C THR A 13 -6.83 -1.62 -2.02
N SER A 14 -5.77 -1.68 -2.84
CA SER A 14 -4.40 -1.76 -2.33
C SER A 14 -4.00 -0.52 -1.51
N PHE A 15 -4.45 0.67 -1.92
CA PHE A 15 -4.20 1.92 -1.19
C PHE A 15 -4.96 1.95 0.14
N ALA A 16 -6.24 1.54 0.13
CA ALA A 16 -7.05 1.42 1.33
C ALA A 16 -6.48 0.39 2.31
N SER A 17 -6.03 -0.76 1.83
CA SER A 17 -5.35 -1.78 2.65
C SER A 17 -4.07 -1.24 3.28
N ALA A 18 -3.22 -0.54 2.52
CA ALA A 18 -2.01 0.08 3.07
C ALA A 18 -2.33 1.12 4.16
N GLY A 19 -3.37 1.93 3.96
CA GLY A 19 -3.86 2.86 4.96
C GLY A 19 -4.34 2.17 6.24
N LEU A 20 -5.07 1.04 6.12
CA LEU A 20 -5.50 0.24 7.27
C LEU A 20 -4.32 -0.33 8.06
N VAL A 21 -3.27 -0.80 7.38
CA VAL A 21 -2.05 -1.31 8.03
C VAL A 21 -1.34 -0.21 8.82
N TYR A 22 -1.29 1.02 8.30
CA TYR A 22 -0.78 2.18 9.03
C TYR A 22 -1.59 2.49 10.30
N ILE A 23 -2.92 2.46 10.21
CA ILE A 23 -3.80 2.67 11.36
C ILE A 23 -3.59 1.57 12.41
N LEU A 24 -3.46 0.31 11.98
CA LEU A 24 -3.17 -0.82 12.85
C LEU A 24 -1.80 -0.71 13.53
N ALA A 25 -0.77 -0.26 12.79
CA ALA A 25 0.56 0.00 13.34
C ALA A 25 0.49 1.07 14.43
N PHE A 26 -0.24 2.16 14.17
CA PHE A 26 -0.45 3.24 15.14
C PHE A 26 -1.22 2.76 16.37
N LEU A 27 -2.24 1.93 16.19
CA LEU A 27 -3.01 1.36 17.30
C LEU A 27 -2.16 0.42 18.16
N GLN A 28 -1.29 -0.39 17.55
CA GLN A 28 -0.38 -1.27 18.29
C GLN A 28 0.71 -0.49 19.02
N TYR A 29 1.23 0.57 18.41
CA TYR A 29 2.11 1.53 19.08
C TYR A 29 1.45 2.11 20.34
N ARG A 30 0.20 2.59 20.21
CA ARG A 30 -0.54 3.17 21.34
C ARG A 30 -0.89 2.16 22.44
N LYS A 31 -1.00 0.87 22.10
CA LYS A 31 -1.22 -0.23 23.06
C LYS A 31 0.07 -0.75 23.70
N GLY A 32 1.24 -0.19 23.37
CA GLY A 32 2.52 -0.62 23.94
C GLY A 32 2.95 -2.03 23.53
N LYS A 33 2.48 -2.52 22.37
CA LYS A 33 2.89 -3.82 21.84
C LYS A 33 4.23 -3.65 21.11
N ASP A 34 5.31 -4.20 21.65
CA ASP A 34 6.67 -4.08 21.10
C ASP A 34 6.82 -4.52 19.63
N SER A 35 5.92 -5.37 19.12
CA SER A 35 5.91 -5.80 17.72
C SER A 35 5.36 -4.77 16.72
N TRP A 36 4.97 -3.57 17.15
CA TRP A 36 4.40 -2.53 16.28
C TRP A 36 5.32 -2.12 15.12
N TRP A 37 6.64 -2.16 15.34
CA TRP A 37 7.65 -1.82 14.34
C TRP A 37 7.61 -2.76 13.12
N LEU A 38 7.26 -4.04 13.30
CA LEU A 38 7.17 -5.01 12.20
C LEU A 38 6.05 -4.63 11.22
N ILE A 39 4.95 -4.11 11.75
CA ILE A 39 3.80 -3.67 10.97
C ILE A 39 4.09 -2.34 10.27
N LEU A 40 4.84 -1.46 10.93
CA LEU A 40 5.35 -0.24 10.32
C LEU A 40 6.24 -0.56 9.11
N ILE A 41 7.19 -1.49 9.26
CA ILE A 41 8.06 -1.94 8.17
C ILE A 41 7.23 -2.53 7.03
N ALA A 42 6.26 -3.39 7.33
CA ALA A 42 5.37 -3.96 6.33
C ALA A 42 4.57 -2.87 5.56
N ALA A 43 4.07 -1.85 6.25
CA ALA A 43 3.36 -0.73 5.63
C ALA A 43 4.27 0.07 4.68
N ILE A 44 5.51 0.32 5.09
CA ILE A 44 6.51 1.02 4.26
C ILE A 44 6.84 0.20 3.01
N LEU A 45 7.07 -1.12 3.14
CA LEU A 45 7.33 -2.00 1.99
C LEU A 45 6.13 -2.05 1.03
N MET A 46 4.91 -2.12 1.55
CA MET A 46 3.69 -2.15 0.72
C MET A 46 3.52 -0.85 -0.06
N THR A 47 3.82 0.29 0.59
CA THR A 47 3.80 1.62 -0.04
C THR A 47 4.90 1.77 -1.09
N ALA A 48 6.11 1.28 -0.80
CA ALA A 48 7.22 1.26 -1.75
C ALA A 48 6.91 0.40 -2.97
N ASN A 49 6.29 -0.77 -2.79
CA ASN A 49 5.87 -1.63 -3.90
C ASN A 49 4.80 -0.96 -4.78
N ALA A 50 3.82 -0.28 -4.15
CA ALA A 50 2.81 0.49 -4.88
C ALA A 50 3.44 1.65 -5.68
N TYR A 51 4.41 2.35 -5.09
CA TYR A 51 5.15 3.43 -5.77
C TYR A 51 5.98 2.91 -6.96
N VAL A 52 6.69 1.78 -6.80
CA VAL A 52 7.43 1.15 -7.90
C VAL A 52 6.50 0.71 -9.02
N LYS A 53 5.32 0.15 -8.70
CA LYS A 53 4.29 -0.22 -9.68
C LYS A 53 3.77 1.01 -10.44
N TYR A 54 3.47 2.10 -9.74
CA TYR A 54 3.08 3.37 -10.36
C TYR A 54 4.16 3.90 -11.31
N ARG A 55 5.42 3.95 -10.86
CA ARG A 55 6.55 4.44 -11.64
C ARG A 55 6.83 3.57 -12.87
N LYS A 56 6.63 2.25 -12.79
CA LYS A 56 6.76 1.32 -13.91
C LYS A 56 5.64 1.53 -14.96
N LEU A 57 4.42 1.81 -14.52
CA LEU A 57 3.30 2.16 -15.40
C LEU A 57 3.55 3.49 -16.12
N GLU A 58 4.08 4.48 -15.43
CA GLU A 58 4.44 5.78 -16.01
C GLU A 58 5.53 5.63 -17.09
N LYS A 59 6.57 4.84 -16.81
CA LYS A 59 7.63 4.55 -17.78
C LYS A 59 7.15 3.74 -19.00
N SER A 60 6.18 2.85 -18.83
CA SER A 60 5.58 2.08 -19.93
C SER A 60 4.63 2.89 -20.81
N LYS A 61 4.14 4.04 -20.34
CA LYS A 61 3.25 4.92 -21.10
C LYS A 61 4.01 5.90 -22.00
N ASN A 62 5.33 6.05 -21.80
CA ASN A 62 6.21 7.00 -22.48
C ASN A 62 7.15 6.35 -23.53
N ASN A 63 6.95 5.06 -23.84
CA ASN A 63 7.60 4.32 -24.94
C ASN A 63 6.51 3.82 -25.90
#